data_AF-A0A9R0VNM9-F1
#
_entry.id   AF-A0A9R0VNM9-F1
#
_cell.length_a   1.000
_cell.length_b   1.000
_cell.length_c   1.000
_cell.angle_alpha   90.00
_cell.angle_beta   90.00
_cell.angle_gamma   90.00
#
_symmetry.space_group_name_H-M   'P 1'
#
loop_
_entity.id
_entity.type
_entity.pdbx_description
1 polymer ?
#
loop_
_entity_poly.entity_id
_entity_poly.type
_entity_poly.pdbx_seq_one_letter_code
_entity_poly.pdbx_strand_id
1 'polypeptide(L)'
;MGATAFFYLLLSLWLWVQDATAADLGFTRSDFPREFVFGAGTSAYQYEGAVAEDGRSPSSWDTSTHAGKIPDKSTGDVAADGYHKYMEDVKLMSETGLEAYRFSISWSRLIPNGRGAVNPKGLQYYHNLIDELVNHGIQVHIRLHHLDLPQILEDEYGGWLSPRIICLLQGVWR
;
A
#
# COMPACT_ATOMS: atom_id res chain seq x y z
N MET A 1 10.81 9.27 55.14
CA MET A 1 11.28 9.61 53.77
C MET A 1 10.52 8.89 52.65
N GLY A 2 9.78 7.79 52.89
CA GLY A 2 9.10 7.04 51.81
C GLY A 2 7.77 7.60 51.29
N ALA A 3 6.92 8.16 52.16
CA ALA A 3 5.58 8.59 51.77
C ALA A 3 5.58 9.82 50.82
N THR A 4 6.49 10.76 51.05
CA THR A 4 6.62 11.98 50.26
C THR A 4 7.13 11.70 48.84
N ALA A 5 8.12 10.81 48.69
CA ALA A 5 8.63 10.40 47.39
C ALA A 5 7.59 9.63 46.56
N PHE A 6 6.79 8.79 47.22
CA PHE A 6 5.70 8.05 46.58
C PHE A 6 4.60 9.00 46.07
N PHE A 7 4.27 10.03 46.84
CA PHE A 7 3.31 11.06 46.43
C PHE A 7 3.77 11.84 45.19
N TYR A 8 5.04 12.25 45.14
CA TYR A 8 5.59 12.93 43.96
C TYR A 8 5.66 12.04 42.72
N LEU A 9 5.90 10.74 42.90
CA LEU A 9 5.89 9.77 41.80
C LEU A 9 4.48 9.56 41.23
N LEU A 10 3.46 9.49 42.10
CA LEU A 10 2.07 9.41 41.67
C LEU A 10 1.61 10.72 41.01
N LEU A 11 2.02 11.87 41.53
CA LEU A 11 1.71 13.17 40.94
C LEU A 11 2.38 13.35 39.58
N SER A 12 3.64 12.92 39.42
CA SER A 12 4.34 12.96 38.14
C SER A 12 3.74 11.99 37.12
N LEU A 13 3.34 10.79 37.54
CA LEU A 13 2.57 9.87 36.69
C LEU A 13 1.24 10.49 36.26
N TRP A 14 0.51 11.12 37.18
CA TRP A 14 -0.78 11.73 36.88
C TRP A 14 -0.66 12.90 35.91
N LEU A 15 0.37 13.74 36.06
CA LEU A 15 0.68 14.83 35.13
C LEU A 15 1.11 14.31 33.75
N TRP A 16 1.89 13.22 33.69
CA TRP A 16 2.22 12.54 32.41
C TRP A 16 1.01 11.91 31.73
N VAL A 17 0.02 11.43 32.49
CA VAL A 17 -1.22 10.89 31.94
C VAL A 17 -2.12 11.99 31.37
N GLN A 18 -2.09 13.21 31.91
CA GLN A 18 -2.90 14.32 31.38
C GLN A 18 -2.38 14.89 30.05
N ASP A 19 -1.07 14.86 29.83
CA ASP A 19 -0.44 15.40 28.62
C ASP A 19 -0.53 14.49 27.38
N ALA A 20 -1.13 13.31 27.52
CA ALA A 20 -1.28 12.32 26.44
C ALA A 20 -2.68 12.31 25.80
N THR A 21 -3.47 13.37 25.98
CA THR A 21 -4.71 13.54 25.22
C THR A 21 -4.42 14.44 24.01
N ALA A 22 -4.35 13.84 22.82
CA ALA A 22 -4.37 14.62 21.60
C ALA A 22 -5.63 15.50 21.63
N ALA A 23 -5.47 16.82 21.46
CA ALA A 23 -6.60 17.73 21.41
C ALA A 23 -7.61 17.24 20.37
N ASP A 24 -8.85 17.02 20.78
CA ASP A 24 -9.94 16.71 19.87
C ASP A 24 -10.12 17.90 18.93
N LEU A 25 -9.74 17.71 17.67
CA LEU A 25 -9.87 18.74 16.64
C LEU A 25 -11.35 19.01 16.30
N GLY A 26 -12.28 18.14 16.75
CA GLY A 26 -13.72 18.36 16.68
C GLY A 26 -14.33 18.30 15.28
N PHE A 27 -13.59 17.81 14.28
CA PHE A 27 -14.08 17.74 12.91
C PHE A 27 -15.12 16.63 12.73
N THR A 28 -16.17 16.97 11.99
CA THR A 28 -17.28 16.11 11.62
C THR A 28 -17.38 16.03 10.09
N ARG A 29 -18.10 15.03 9.58
CA ARG A 29 -18.37 14.92 8.13
C ARG A 29 -19.11 16.14 7.56
N SER A 30 -19.86 16.87 8.38
CA SER A 30 -20.57 18.10 7.95
C SER A 30 -19.67 19.30 7.72
N ASP A 31 -18.42 19.26 8.18
CA ASP A 31 -17.45 20.34 7.95
C ASP A 31 -16.84 20.29 6.53
N PHE A 32 -17.14 19.24 5.76
CA PHE A 32 -16.65 19.03 4.40
C PHE A 32 -17.82 19.12 3.40
N PRO A 33 -17.55 19.41 2.11
CA PRO A 33 -18.56 19.35 1.06
C PRO A 33 -19.31 18.01 1.07
N ARG A 34 -20.59 18.02 0.68
CA ARG A 34 -21.43 16.82 0.70
C ARG A 34 -20.86 15.68 -0.15
N GLU A 35 -20.17 16.03 -1.23
CA GLU A 35 -19.55 15.12 -2.18
C GLU A 35 -18.10 14.77 -1.80
N PHE A 36 -17.62 15.20 -0.63
CA PHE A 36 -16.27 14.88 -0.17
C PHE A 36 -16.15 13.41 0.20
N VAL A 37 -15.17 12.73 -0.39
CA VAL A 37 -14.95 11.29 -0.23
C VAL A 37 -13.80 11.06 0.75
N PHE A 38 -14.09 10.36 1.85
CA PHE A 38 -13.05 9.89 2.77
C PHE A 38 -12.59 8.49 2.38
N GLY A 39 -11.29 8.32 2.20
CA GLY A 39 -10.72 7.06 1.79
C GLY A 39 -9.34 6.82 2.37
N ALA A 40 -8.83 5.61 2.16
CA ALA A 40 -7.46 5.22 2.45
C ALA A 40 -6.72 4.87 1.16
N GLY A 41 -5.40 4.74 1.24
CA GLY A 41 -4.66 4.25 0.10
C GLY A 41 -3.34 3.58 0.44
N THR A 42 -2.97 2.63 -0.41
CA THR A 42 -1.76 1.81 -0.31
C THR A 42 -1.01 1.82 -1.64
N SER A 43 0.13 1.13 -1.67
CA SER A 43 0.83 0.77 -2.89
C SER A 43 1.13 -0.72 -2.89
N ALA A 44 1.19 -1.31 -4.09
CA ALA A 44 1.35 -2.75 -4.27
C ALA A 44 2.54 -3.31 -3.48
N TYR A 45 3.73 -2.72 -3.64
CA TYR A 45 4.93 -3.20 -2.96
C TYR A 45 4.86 -3.11 -1.42
N GLN A 46 4.19 -2.09 -0.90
CA GLN A 46 4.08 -1.87 0.55
C GLN A 46 3.00 -2.73 1.21
N TYR A 47 2.08 -3.29 0.42
CA TYR A 47 0.86 -3.93 0.92
C TYR A 47 0.76 -5.42 0.55
N GLU A 48 0.96 -5.77 -0.72
CA GLU A 48 0.57 -7.08 -1.25
C GLU A 48 1.42 -8.24 -0.70
N GLY A 49 2.75 -8.11 -0.72
CA GLY A 49 3.64 -9.26 -0.49
C GLY A 49 3.58 -10.28 -1.62
N ALA A 50 3.69 -11.56 -1.29
CA ALA A 50 3.65 -12.69 -2.24
C ALA A 50 4.62 -12.49 -3.41
N VAL A 51 5.87 -12.15 -3.08
CA VAL A 51 6.89 -11.65 -4.01
C VAL A 51 7.20 -12.59 -5.17
N ALA A 52 7.12 -13.90 -4.93
CA ALA A 52 7.49 -14.97 -5.87
C ALA A 52 6.32 -15.91 -6.19
N GLU A 53 5.09 -15.52 -5.85
CA GLU A 53 3.91 -16.35 -6.06
C GLU A 53 3.26 -16.07 -7.41
N ASP A 54 2.60 -17.09 -7.96
CA ASP A 54 1.67 -16.97 -9.08
C ASP A 54 2.24 -16.23 -10.32
N GLY A 55 3.55 -16.33 -10.54
CA GLY A 55 4.22 -15.79 -11.71
C GLY A 55 4.56 -14.29 -11.66
N ARG A 56 4.48 -13.65 -10.48
CA ARG A 56 5.06 -12.31 -10.30
C ARG A 56 6.58 -12.35 -10.53
N SER A 57 7.11 -11.37 -11.28
CA SER A 57 8.56 -11.17 -11.41
C SER A 57 9.09 -10.11 -10.42
N PRO A 58 10.41 -10.09 -10.18
CA PRO A 58 11.03 -9.04 -9.37
C PRO A 58 10.80 -7.65 -9.95
N SER A 59 10.52 -6.71 -9.06
CA SER A 59 10.53 -5.28 -9.30
C SER A 59 11.86 -4.65 -8.86
N SER A 60 12.08 -3.39 -9.21
CA SER A 60 13.24 -2.59 -8.77
C SER A 60 13.37 -2.52 -7.25
N TRP A 61 12.24 -2.53 -6.53
CA TRP A 61 12.27 -2.57 -5.06
C TRP A 61 12.77 -3.90 -4.53
N ASP A 62 12.36 -5.03 -5.12
CA ASP A 62 12.83 -6.36 -4.70
C ASP A 62 14.36 -6.43 -4.76
N THR A 63 14.93 -6.05 -5.91
CA THR A 63 16.38 -6.03 -6.11
C THR A 63 17.07 -5.09 -5.11
N SER A 64 16.49 -3.91 -4.84
CA SER A 64 17.06 -2.96 -3.87
C SER A 64 17.01 -3.48 -2.43
N THR A 65 15.88 -4.03 -1.99
CA THR A 65 15.72 -4.54 -0.62
C THR A 65 16.54 -5.80 -0.38
N HIS A 66 16.57 -6.73 -1.33
CA HIS A 66 17.40 -7.95 -1.23
C HIS A 66 18.90 -7.65 -1.32
N ALA A 67 19.29 -6.50 -1.88
CA ALA A 67 20.66 -5.98 -1.81
C ALA A 67 21.00 -5.32 -0.45
N GLY A 68 20.09 -5.34 0.53
CA GLY A 68 20.32 -4.80 1.87
C GLY A 68 20.34 -3.27 1.95
N LYS A 69 19.64 -2.59 1.04
CA LYS A 69 19.59 -1.12 0.98
C LYS A 69 18.66 -0.49 2.02
N ILE A 70 17.84 -1.28 2.71
CA ILE A 70 16.97 -0.82 3.79
C ILE A 70 17.73 -0.83 5.11
N PRO A 71 17.65 0.23 5.95
CA PRO A 71 18.41 0.31 7.21
C PRO A 71 18.23 -0.87 8.16
N ASP A 72 17.02 -1.40 8.26
CA ASP A 72 16.68 -2.55 9.11
C ASP A 72 16.78 -3.90 8.39
N LYS A 73 17.17 -3.89 7.11
CA LYS A 73 17.27 -5.06 6.21
C LYS A 73 15.94 -5.79 5.97
N SER A 74 14.81 -5.14 6.23
CA SER A 74 13.49 -5.67 5.88
C SER A 74 13.26 -5.70 4.37
N THR A 75 12.32 -6.54 3.95
CA THR A 75 11.90 -6.72 2.55
C THR A 75 10.39 -6.59 2.43
N GLY A 76 9.91 -6.34 1.21
CA GLY A 76 8.48 -6.37 0.88
C GLY A 76 7.95 -7.77 0.58
N ASP A 77 8.69 -8.84 0.95
CA ASP A 77 8.38 -10.20 0.48
C ASP A 77 7.01 -10.69 0.94
N VAL A 78 6.65 -10.33 2.17
CA VAL A 78 5.34 -10.58 2.80
C VAL A 78 4.55 -9.29 2.96
N ALA A 79 5.21 -8.16 3.28
CA ALA A 79 4.57 -6.87 3.54
C ALA A 79 3.40 -6.99 4.55
N ALA A 80 2.21 -6.48 4.23
CA ALA A 80 0.99 -6.65 5.03
C ALA A 80 0.23 -7.95 4.71
N ASP A 81 0.77 -8.78 3.80
CA ASP A 81 0.15 -10.01 3.29
C ASP A 81 -1.19 -9.75 2.57
N GLY A 82 -1.32 -8.57 1.96
CA GLY A 82 -2.53 -8.13 1.26
C GLY A 82 -2.90 -8.97 0.03
N TYR A 83 -1.94 -9.71 -0.53
CA TYR A 83 -2.22 -10.67 -1.62
C TYR A 83 -3.21 -11.76 -1.16
N HIS A 84 -3.10 -12.20 0.09
CA HIS A 84 -3.95 -13.23 0.67
C HIS A 84 -5.11 -12.67 1.48
N LYS A 85 -4.92 -11.51 2.11
CA LYS A 85 -5.85 -10.96 3.12
C LYS A 85 -6.76 -9.84 2.63
N TYR A 86 -6.74 -9.50 1.34
CA TYR A 86 -7.52 -8.36 0.84
C TYR A 86 -9.01 -8.40 1.20
N MET A 87 -9.65 -9.58 1.29
CA MET A 87 -11.05 -9.68 1.71
C MET A 87 -11.27 -9.18 3.15
N GLU A 88 -10.36 -9.51 4.06
CA GLU A 88 -10.41 -9.03 5.45
C GLU A 88 -10.19 -7.52 5.49
N ASP A 89 -9.21 -7.03 4.74
CA ASP A 89 -8.90 -5.60 4.69
C ASP A 89 -10.07 -4.78 4.11
N VAL A 90 -10.70 -5.25 3.02
CA VAL A 90 -11.87 -4.58 2.42
C VAL A 90 -13.05 -4.55 3.41
N LYS A 91 -13.29 -5.65 4.14
CA LYS A 91 -14.30 -5.68 5.19
C LYS A 91 -14.01 -4.63 6.28
N LEU A 92 -12.76 -4.53 6.75
CA LEU A 92 -12.36 -3.52 7.73
C LEU A 92 -12.53 -2.09 7.22
N MET A 93 -12.23 -1.84 5.93
CA MET A 93 -12.45 -0.52 5.30
C MET A 93 -13.94 -0.14 5.32
N SER A 94 -14.80 -1.09 4.99
CA SER A 94 -16.27 -0.92 5.02
C SER A 94 -16.78 -0.67 6.44
N GLU A 95 -16.34 -1.45 7.43
CA GLU A 95 -16.72 -1.29 8.85
C GLU A 95 -16.23 0.04 9.45
N THR A 96 -15.07 0.54 9.00
CA THR A 96 -14.53 1.84 9.39
C THR A 96 -15.30 3.01 8.77
N GLY A 97 -16.11 2.76 7.73
CA GLY A 97 -16.86 3.79 7.02
C GLY A 97 -16.02 4.55 5.99
N LEU A 98 -15.02 3.89 5.38
CA LEU A 98 -14.30 4.43 4.22
C LEU A 98 -15.18 4.34 2.98
N GLU A 99 -15.16 5.40 2.18
CA GLU A 99 -15.96 5.53 0.95
C GLU A 99 -15.13 5.25 -0.30
N ALA A 100 -13.81 5.35 -0.22
CA ALA A 100 -12.91 5.06 -1.32
C ALA A 100 -11.64 4.34 -0.87
N TYR A 101 -11.10 3.53 -1.76
CA TYR A 101 -9.80 2.91 -1.61
C TYR A 101 -8.95 3.14 -2.85
N ARG A 102 -7.75 3.68 -2.59
CA ARG A 102 -6.77 3.97 -3.62
C ARG A 102 -5.61 2.98 -3.51
N PHE A 103 -5.46 2.11 -4.50
CA PHE A 103 -4.33 1.17 -4.56
C PHE A 103 -3.56 1.31 -5.87
N SER A 104 -2.37 0.73 -5.95
CA SER A 104 -1.62 0.62 -7.20
C SER A 104 -1.60 -0.80 -7.72
N ILE A 105 -1.53 -0.95 -9.03
CA ILE A 105 -1.32 -2.25 -9.68
C ILE A 105 0.18 -2.49 -9.78
N SER A 106 0.64 -3.68 -9.37
CA SER A 106 2.02 -4.09 -9.56
C SER A 106 2.26 -4.48 -11.01
N TRP A 107 3.09 -3.69 -11.70
CA TRP A 107 3.45 -3.96 -13.08
C TRP A 107 4.16 -5.32 -13.19
N SER A 108 5.09 -5.65 -12.29
CA SER A 108 5.81 -6.93 -12.33
C SER A 108 4.93 -8.14 -11.99
N ARG A 109 3.79 -7.94 -11.32
CA ARG A 109 2.77 -8.99 -11.13
C ARG A 109 1.89 -9.16 -12.35
N LEU A 110 1.41 -8.05 -12.93
CA LEU A 110 0.47 -8.08 -14.04
C LEU A 110 1.15 -8.44 -15.37
N ILE A 111 2.34 -7.92 -15.64
CA ILE A 111 3.13 -8.14 -16.86
C ILE A 111 4.58 -8.47 -16.45
N PRO A 112 4.89 -9.74 -16.12
CA PRO A 112 6.16 -10.11 -15.51
C PRO A 112 7.40 -9.81 -16.36
N ASN A 113 7.28 -9.86 -17.68
CA ASN A 113 8.36 -9.52 -18.62
C ASN A 113 8.45 -8.00 -18.89
N GLY A 114 7.71 -7.17 -18.14
CA GLY A 114 7.56 -5.73 -18.34
C GLY A 114 6.76 -5.33 -19.58
N ARG A 115 6.61 -6.24 -20.55
CA ARG A 115 5.82 -6.06 -21.77
C ARG A 115 5.30 -7.39 -22.29
N GLY A 116 4.26 -7.33 -23.13
CA GLY A 116 3.70 -8.52 -23.79
C GLY A 116 2.62 -9.20 -22.96
N ALA A 117 2.77 -10.51 -22.73
CA ALA A 117 1.73 -11.33 -22.14
C ALA A 117 1.41 -10.93 -20.69
N VAL A 118 0.11 -10.81 -20.40
CA VAL A 118 -0.42 -10.62 -19.05
C VAL A 118 -0.34 -11.93 -18.28
N ASN A 119 0.01 -11.85 -17.00
CA ASN A 119 -0.08 -12.95 -16.06
C ASN A 119 -1.54 -13.17 -15.63
N PRO A 120 -2.19 -14.30 -15.99
CA PRO A 120 -3.59 -14.54 -15.68
C PRO A 120 -3.89 -14.54 -14.17
N LYS A 121 -2.94 -14.99 -13.34
CA LYS A 121 -3.11 -15.01 -11.88
C LYS A 121 -3.01 -13.62 -11.26
N GLY A 122 -2.06 -12.81 -11.72
CA GLY A 122 -1.99 -11.40 -11.34
C GLY A 122 -3.26 -10.63 -11.75
N LEU A 123 -3.77 -10.88 -12.96
CA LEU A 123 -5.04 -10.30 -13.42
C LEU A 123 -6.23 -10.74 -12.53
N GLN A 124 -6.30 -12.03 -12.21
CA GLN A 124 -7.33 -12.57 -11.33
C GLN A 124 -7.30 -11.93 -9.93
N TYR A 125 -6.11 -11.71 -9.35
CA TYR A 125 -5.98 -11.04 -8.07
C TYR A 125 -6.60 -9.63 -8.08
N TYR A 126 -6.21 -8.78 -9.04
CA TYR A 126 -6.74 -7.42 -9.13
C TYR A 126 -8.23 -7.40 -9.47
N HIS A 127 -8.70 -8.33 -10.31
CA HIS A 127 -10.12 -8.47 -10.60
C HIS A 127 -10.92 -8.78 -9.32
N ASN A 128 -10.47 -9.77 -8.54
CA ASN A 128 -11.14 -10.13 -7.30
C ASN A 128 -11.09 -9.01 -6.25
N LEU A 129 -9.96 -8.29 -6.13
CA LEU A 129 -9.86 -7.13 -5.24
C LEU A 129 -10.84 -6.02 -5.63
N ILE A 130 -10.94 -5.72 -6.92
CA ILE A 130 -11.88 -4.72 -7.44
C ILE A 130 -13.32 -5.14 -7.18
N ASP A 131 -13.66 -6.40 -7.47
CA ASP A 131 -15.00 -6.94 -7.24
C ASP A 131 -15.36 -6.86 -5.75
N GLU A 132 -14.44 -7.21 -4.85
CA GLU A 132 -14.66 -7.15 -3.41
C GLU A 132 -14.90 -5.71 -2.93
N LEU A 133 -14.10 -4.74 -3.41
CA LEU A 133 -14.30 -3.32 -3.10
C LEU A 133 -15.68 -2.81 -3.58
N VAL A 134 -16.05 -3.17 -4.81
CA VAL A 134 -17.34 -2.78 -5.40
C VAL A 134 -18.51 -3.42 -4.64
N ASN A 135 -18.39 -4.69 -4.25
CA ASN A 135 -19.39 -5.39 -3.45
C ASN A 135 -19.64 -4.73 -2.09
N HIS A 136 -18.61 -4.08 -1.52
CA HIS A 136 -18.70 -3.31 -0.29
C HIS A 136 -19.04 -1.83 -0.49
N GLY A 137 -19.33 -1.39 -1.72
CA GLY A 137 -19.70 -0.01 -2.04
C GLY A 137 -18.53 0.99 -1.95
N ILE A 138 -17.29 0.51 -1.98
CA ILE A 138 -16.09 1.34 -1.88
C ILE A 138 -15.66 1.78 -3.28
N GLN A 139 -15.48 3.09 -3.47
CA GLN A 139 -15.01 3.65 -4.74
C GLN A 139 -13.55 3.26 -5.00
N VAL A 140 -13.30 2.74 -6.20
CA VAL A 140 -11.99 2.24 -6.63
C VAL A 140 -11.19 3.35 -7.31
N HIS A 141 -10.03 3.69 -6.74
CA HIS A 141 -9.07 4.61 -7.36
C HIS A 141 -7.75 3.90 -7.68
N ILE A 142 -7.50 3.67 -8.96
CA ILE A 142 -6.32 2.91 -9.39
C ILE A 142 -5.16 3.85 -9.72
N ARG A 143 -3.99 3.52 -9.18
CA ARG A 143 -2.71 4.10 -9.57
C ARG A 143 -1.94 3.11 -10.44
N LEU A 144 -1.67 3.49 -11.68
CA LEU A 144 -1.04 2.59 -12.65
C LEU A 144 0.41 2.22 -12.29
N HIS A 145 1.13 3.07 -11.56
CA HIS A 145 2.51 2.79 -11.16
C HIS A 145 2.87 3.46 -9.83
N HIS A 146 3.58 2.73 -8.95
CA HIS A 146 4.04 3.21 -7.66
C HIS A 146 5.50 2.82 -7.35
N LEU A 147 6.42 3.21 -8.24
CA LEU A 147 7.86 3.02 -8.08
C LEU A 147 8.32 1.55 -8.11
N ASP A 148 7.48 0.65 -8.61
CA ASP A 148 7.68 -0.79 -8.66
C ASP A 148 7.88 -1.28 -10.10
N LEU A 149 8.84 -0.65 -10.80
CA LEU A 149 9.19 -1.00 -12.18
C LEU A 149 9.67 -2.46 -12.24
N PRO A 150 9.22 -3.28 -13.21
CA PRO A 150 9.78 -4.62 -13.41
C PRO A 150 11.30 -4.56 -13.60
N GLN A 151 12.05 -5.32 -12.81
CA GLN A 151 13.52 -5.27 -12.80
C GLN A 151 14.11 -5.56 -14.18
N ILE A 152 13.46 -6.42 -14.97
CA ILE A 152 13.86 -6.73 -16.35
C ILE A 152 13.99 -5.49 -17.25
N LEU A 153 13.20 -4.44 -17.02
CA LEU A 153 13.28 -3.19 -17.79
C LEU A 153 14.43 -2.30 -17.32
N GLU A 154 14.75 -2.35 -16.03
CA GLU A 154 15.94 -1.73 -15.47
C GLU A 154 17.20 -2.40 -16.05
N ASP A 155 17.24 -3.73 -16.06
CA ASP A 155 18.37 -4.51 -16.57
C ASP A 155 18.56 -4.35 -18.09
N GLU A 156 17.48 -4.29 -18.86
CA GLU A 156 17.57 -4.26 -20.32
C GLU A 156 18.06 -2.90 -20.86
N TYR A 157 17.62 -1.80 -20.26
CA TYR A 157 17.91 -0.47 -20.80
C TYR A 157 17.99 0.66 -19.77
N GLY A 158 18.04 0.37 -18.47
CA GLY A 158 18.09 1.39 -17.41
C GLY A 158 16.73 2.03 -17.11
N GLY A 159 15.64 1.30 -17.39
CA GLY A 159 14.29 1.66 -16.95
C GLY A 159 13.88 3.09 -17.33
N TRP A 160 13.67 3.92 -16.31
CA TRP A 160 13.21 5.31 -16.46
C TRP A 160 14.24 6.25 -17.10
N LEU A 161 15.52 5.88 -17.12
CA LEU A 161 16.57 6.68 -17.74
C LEU A 161 16.60 6.55 -19.28
N SER A 162 15.85 5.59 -19.83
CA SER A 162 15.78 5.36 -21.26
C SER A 162 14.51 5.94 -21.88
N PRO A 163 14.59 6.62 -23.05
CA PRO A 163 13.40 7.07 -23.77
C PRO A 163 12.51 5.90 -24.23
N ARG A 164 13.04 4.67 -24.28
CA ARG A 164 12.27 3.46 -24.61
C ARG A 164 11.07 3.24 -23.68
N ILE A 165 11.14 3.71 -22.43
CA ILE A 165 10.05 3.58 -21.45
C ILE A 165 8.78 4.33 -21.89
N ILE A 166 8.93 5.44 -22.64
CA ILE A 166 7.81 6.26 -23.08
C ILE A 166 6.93 5.48 -24.06
N CYS A 167 7.56 4.86 -25.07
CA CYS A 167 6.84 4.03 -26.04
C CYS A 167 6.19 2.82 -25.35
N LEU A 168 6.85 2.24 -24.36
CA LEU A 168 6.31 1.09 -23.63
C LEU A 168 5.07 1.46 -22.81
N LEU A 169 5.11 2.57 -22.07
CA LEU A 169 3.97 3.01 -21.26
C LEU A 169 2.70 3.24 -22.10
N GLN A 170 2.87 3.78 -23.31
CA GLN A 170 1.75 3.95 -24.25
C GLN A 170 1.15 2.62 -24.71
N GLY A 171 1.90 1.52 -24.69
CA GLY A 171 1.39 0.19 -25.06
C GLY A 171 0.80 -0.59 -23.88
N VAL A 172 1.32 -0.38 -22.66
CA VAL A 172 0.90 -1.13 -21.46
C VAL A 172 -0.42 -0.61 -20.88
N TRP A 173 -0.66 0.70 -20.95
CA TRP A 173 -1.80 1.35 -20.30
C TRP A 173 -2.84 1.91 -21.28
N ARG A 174 -2.84 1.45 -22.53
CA ARG A 174 -3.92 1.70 -23.50
C ARG A 174 -4.97 0.61 -23.40
#